data_AF-A0A7L2CK67-F1
#
_entry.id   AF-A0A7L2CK67-F1
#
_cell.length_a   1.000
_cell.length_b   1.000
_cell.length_c   1.000
_cell.angle_alpha   90.00
_cell.angle_beta   90.00
_cell.angle_gamma   90.00
#
_symmetry.space_group_name_H-M   'P 1'
#
loop_
_entity.id
_entity.type
_entity.pdbx_description
1 polymer ?
#
loop_
_entity_poly.entity_id
_entity_poly.type
_entity_poly.pdbx_seq_one_letter_code
_entity_poly.pdbx_strand_id
1 'polypeptide(L)' 'GLKKWVEVGNSGVFRPELLLPMGLPENVSVIAWGLSLERPTMIKYGIKNIRELMGHRV' A
#
# COMPACT_ATOMS: atom_id res chain seq x y z
N GLY A 1 12.89 16.07 -2.41
CA GLY A 1 11.55 15.59 -2.03
C GLY A 1 10.50 16.63 -2.35
N LEU A 2 9.23 16.23 -2.45
CA LEU A 2 8.10 17.14 -2.62
C LEU A 2 7.89 17.89 -1.29
N LYS A 3 8.05 19.21 -1.24
CA LYS A 3 7.88 20.03 -0.01
C LYS A 3 6.39 20.15 0.41
N LYS A 4 5.68 19.02 0.46
CA LYS A 4 4.25 18.91 0.78
C LYS A 4 3.98 17.57 1.44
N TRP A 5 2.87 17.48 2.18
CA TRP A 5 2.36 16.20 2.67
C TRP A 5 1.97 15.31 1.49
N VAL A 6 2.39 14.05 1.55
CA VAL A 6 2.10 13.05 0.52
C VAL A 6 1.65 11.77 1.20
N GLU A 7 0.57 11.19 0.70
CA GLU A 7 0.09 9.87 1.15
C GLU A 7 1.08 8.77 0.71
N VAL A 8 1.61 8.04 1.69
CA VAL A 8 2.60 6.96 1.48
C VAL A 8 1.92 5.59 1.48
N GLY A 9 0.84 5.42 2.23
CA GLY A 9 0.11 4.17 2.34
C GLY A 9 -1.09 4.31 3.26
N ASN A 10 -1.86 3.22 3.39
CA ASN A 10 -3.03 3.13 4.25
C ASN A 10 -2.88 1.92 5.19
N SER A 11 -3.55 1.96 6.33
CA SER A 11 -3.55 0.89 7.33
C SER A 11 -4.90 0.80 8.02
N GLY A 12 -5.22 -0.38 8.55
CA GLY A 12 -6.46 -0.60 9.29
C GLY A 12 -6.47 -1.87 10.13
N VAL A 13 -7.53 -2.01 10.91
CA VAL A 13 -7.85 -3.21 11.68
C VAL A 13 -8.94 -3.96 10.92
N PHE A 14 -8.76 -5.26 10.72
CA PHE A 14 -9.77 -6.09 10.10
C PHE A 14 -10.98 -6.23 11.01
N ARG A 15 -12.15 -5.99 10.44
CA ARG A 15 -13.41 -6.09 11.15
C ARG A 15 -13.73 -7.57 11.45
N PRO A 16 -14.43 -7.87 12.57
CA PRO A 16 -14.82 -9.24 12.90
C PRO A 16 -15.59 -9.94 11.77
N GLU A 17 -16.46 -9.23 11.05
CA GLU A 17 -17.26 -9.84 9.97
C GLU A 17 -16.42 -10.31 8.77
N LEU A 18 -15.16 -9.86 8.65
CA LEU A 18 -14.19 -10.38 7.68
C LEU A 18 -13.47 -11.63 8.23
N LEU A 19 -13.14 -11.64 9.53
CA LEU A 19 -12.30 -12.67 10.16
C LEU A 19 -13.08 -13.94 10.54
N LEU A 20 -14.32 -13.79 11.02
CA LEU A 20 -15.14 -14.90 11.50
C LEU A 20 -15.46 -15.92 10.39
N PRO A 21 -15.81 -15.53 9.15
CA PRO A 21 -16.01 -16.48 8.05
C PRO A 21 -14.73 -17.22 7.63
N MET A 22 -13.54 -16.71 8.00
CA MET A 22 -12.26 -17.37 7.73
C MET A 22 -11.90 -18.42 8.80
N GLY A 23 -12.73 -18.59 9.83
CA GLY A 23 -12.53 -19.57 10.91
C GLY A 23 -11.54 -19.11 11.99
N LEU A 24 -11.24 -17.82 12.06
CA LEU A 24 -10.39 -17.27 13.12
C LEU A 24 -11.17 -17.15 14.44
N PRO A 25 -10.56 -17.48 15.60
CA PRO A 25 -11.20 -17.32 16.91
C PRO A 25 -11.63 -15.88 17.18
N GLU A 26 -12.74 -15.67 17.91
CA GLU A 26 -13.27 -14.33 18.23
C GLU A 26 -12.29 -13.44 19.02
N ASN A 27 -11.37 -14.04 19.76
CA ASN A 27 -10.34 -13.33 20.51
C ASN A 27 -9.11 -12.97 19.66
N VAL A 28 -9.14 -13.24 18.35
CA VAL A 28 -8.07 -12.86 17.41
C VAL A 28 -8.49 -11.60 16.64
N SER A 29 -7.63 -10.58 16.71
CA SER A 29 -7.76 -9.35 15.91
C SER A 29 -6.55 -9.21 15.00
N VAL A 30 -6.77 -8.76 13.76
CA VAL A 30 -5.72 -8.62 12.74
C VAL A 30 -5.58 -7.15 12.36
N ILE A 31 -4.34 -6.67 12.31
CA ILE A 31 -3.99 -5.36 11.75
C ILE A 31 -3.24 -5.55 10.45
N ALA A 32 -3.50 -4.68 9.47
CA ALA A 32 -2.86 -4.74 8.17
C ALA A 32 -2.58 -3.33 7.64
N TRP A 33 -1.56 -3.23 6.78
CA TRP A 33 -1.24 -2.01 6.05
C TRP A 33 -0.82 -2.34 4.63
N GLY A 34 -0.92 -1.34 3.76
CA GLY A 34 -0.52 -1.44 2.37
C GLY A 34 0.04 -0.12 1.86
N LEU A 35 1.09 -0.22 1.07
CA LEU A 35 1.65 0.89 0.30
C LEU A 35 1.97 0.40 -1.11
N SER A 36 1.93 1.32 -2.08
CA SER A 36 2.40 1.03 -3.43
C SER A 36 3.92 1.12 -3.49
N LEU A 37 4.55 0.28 -4.32
CA LEU A 37 6.00 0.32 -4.52
C LEU A 37 6.39 1.44 -5.50
N GLU A 38 5.52 1.71 -6.47
CA GLU A 38 5.76 2.58 -7.61
C GLU A 38 5.88 4.04 -7.16
N ARG A 39 5.01 4.50 -6.25
CA ARG A 39 4.97 5.91 -5.81
C ARG A 39 6.24 6.32 -5.02
N PRO A 40 6.69 5.57 -3.99
CA PRO A 40 7.97 5.85 -3.33
C PRO A 40 9.16 5.77 -4.29
N THR A 41 9.15 4.80 -5.20
CA THR A 41 10.22 4.60 -6.17
C THR A 41 10.34 5.76 -7.16
N MET A 42 9.21 6.22 -7.71
CA MET A 42 9.16 7.39 -8.58
C MET A 42 9.64 8.67 -7.87
N ILE A 43 9.23 8.88 -6.61
CA ILE A 43 9.68 10.04 -5.81
C ILE A 43 11.19 9.96 -5.52
N LYS A 44 11.70 8.78 -5.17
CA LYS A 44 13.12 8.56 -4.84
C LYS A 44 14.03 8.76 -6.05
N TYR A 45 13.64 8.24 -7.21
CA TYR A 45 14.45 8.30 -8.44
C TYR A 45 14.08 9.47 -9.36
N GLY A 46 13.14 10.34 -8.96
CA GLY A 46 12.75 11.51 -9.76
C GLY A 46 12.01 11.17 -11.07
N ILE A 47 11.48 9.96 -11.17
CA ILE A 47 10.77 9.47 -12.37
C ILE A 47 9.38 10.09 -12.41
N LYS A 48 9.05 10.77 -13.51
CA LYS A 48 7.77 11.48 -13.67
C LYS A 48 6.66 10.59 -14.24
N ASN A 49 7.02 9.52 -14.94
CA ASN A 49 6.09 8.62 -15.60
C ASN A 49 6.26 7.17 -15.12
N ILE A 50 5.18 6.56 -14.60
CA ILE A 50 5.20 5.18 -14.12
C ILE A 50 5.58 4.15 -15.20
N ARG A 51 5.35 4.47 -16.49
CA ARG A 51 5.72 3.59 -17.62
C ARG A 51 7.24 3.44 -17.79
N GLU A 52 8.00 4.42 -17.35
CA GLU A 52 9.48 4.33 -17.32
C GLU A 52 9.96 3.37 -16.24
N LEU A 53 9.15 3.19 -15.19
CA LEU A 53 9.42 2.26 -14.10
C LEU A 53 8.95 0.84 -14.43
N MET A 54 7.73 0.72 -14.99
CA MET A 54 7.06 -0.54 -15.25
C MET A 54 6.49 -0.54 -16.67
N GLY A 55 7.12 -1.29 -17.58
CA GLY A 55 6.68 -1.40 -18.97
C GLY A 55 7.78 -1.90 -19.90
N HIS A 56 7.38 -2.45 -21.05
CA HIS A 56 8.31 -2.74 -22.13
C HIS A 56 8.80 -1.42 -22.75
N ARG A 57 10.12 -1.28 -22.91
CA ARG A 57 10.70 -0.19 -23.69
C ARG A 57 10.59 -0.54 -25.18
N VAL A 58 9.61 0.06 -25.85
CA VAL A 58 9.54 0.10 -27.32
C VAL A 58 10.43 1.22 -27.82
#